data_AF-A0A7X5SBU6-F1
#
_entry.id   AF-A0A7X5SBU6-F1
#
_cell.length_a   1.000
_cell.length_b   1.000
_cell.length_c   1.000
_cell.angle_alpha   90.00
_cell.angle_beta   90.00
_cell.angle_gamma   90.00
#
_symmetry.space_group_name_H-M   'P 1'
#
loop_
_entity.id
_entity.type
_entity.pdbx_description
1 polymer ?
#
loop_
_entity_poly.entity_id
_entity_poly.type
_entity_poly.pdbx_seq_one_letter_code
_entity_poly.pdbx_strand_id
1 'polypeptide(L)'
;PPGAAIASGHALATDAGLQILREGGNAFDAAIAVSSTLAVVEPISSGLGGGGFFLLHDAKTGKDVMLDARETAPESASEAQFLDKQGALDRDRSVNGPWSAGIPG
;
A
#
# COMPACT_ATOMS: atom_id res chain seq x y z
N PRO A 1 -15.28 22.73 -9.25
CA PRO A 1 -15.25 22.63 -10.73
C PRO A 1 -15.69 21.23 -11.19
N PRO A 2 -16.50 21.10 -12.25
CA PRO A 2 -16.74 19.79 -12.85
C PRO A 2 -15.43 19.26 -13.45
N GLY A 3 -15.08 18.02 -13.14
CA GLY A 3 -13.86 17.36 -13.63
C GLY A 3 -13.37 16.27 -12.69
N ALA A 4 -12.43 15.46 -13.16
CA ALA A 4 -11.70 14.49 -12.36
C ALA A 4 -10.30 15.00 -12.05
N ALA A 5 -9.74 14.59 -10.91
CA ALA A 5 -8.40 14.95 -10.48
C ALA A 5 -7.66 13.71 -9.96
N ILE A 6 -6.36 13.65 -10.21
CA ILE A 6 -5.44 12.64 -9.69
C ILE A 6 -4.22 13.37 -9.12
N ALA A 7 -3.76 12.93 -7.95
CA ALA A 7 -2.51 13.36 -7.35
C ALA A 7 -1.77 12.12 -6.84
N SER A 8 -0.48 12.02 -7.15
CA SER A 8 0.36 10.89 -6.73
C SER A 8 1.81 11.32 -6.58
N GLY A 9 2.65 10.45 -5.98
CA GLY A 9 4.08 10.70 -5.74
C GLY A 9 4.94 10.77 -7.00
N HIS A 10 4.42 10.31 -8.15
CA HIS A 10 5.19 10.24 -9.39
C HIS A 10 4.35 10.61 -10.63
N ALA A 11 4.91 11.41 -11.54
CA ALA A 11 4.19 11.89 -12.74
C ALA A 11 3.61 10.76 -13.60
N LEU A 12 4.39 9.70 -13.86
CA LEU A 12 3.91 8.53 -14.61
C LEU A 12 2.72 7.80 -13.94
N ALA A 13 2.65 7.79 -12.60
CA ALA A 13 1.51 7.18 -11.91
C ALA A 13 0.26 8.06 -12.02
N THR A 14 0.43 9.38 -11.95
CA THR A 14 -0.64 10.34 -12.25
C THR A 14 -1.16 10.18 -13.68
N ASP A 15 -0.26 10.04 -14.66
CA ASP A 15 -0.63 9.83 -16.06
C ASP A 15 -1.40 8.52 -16.28
N ALA A 16 -0.98 7.43 -15.62
CA ALA A 16 -1.70 6.16 -15.66
C ALA A 16 -3.13 6.28 -15.10
N GLY A 17 -3.30 6.96 -13.96
CA GLY A 17 -4.63 7.23 -13.39
C GLY A 17 -5.51 8.08 -14.32
N LEU A 18 -4.94 9.13 -14.92
CA LEU A 18 -5.65 9.97 -15.89
C LEU A 18 -6.02 9.20 -17.16
N GLN A 19 -5.18 8.27 -17.63
CA GLN A 19 -5.48 7.41 -18.76
C GLN A 19 -6.70 6.54 -18.49
N ILE A 20 -6.77 5.88 -17.33
CA ILE A 20 -7.94 5.05 -16.96
C ILE A 20 -9.23 5.86 -16.92
N LEU A 21 -9.19 7.08 -16.38
CA LEU A 21 -10.36 7.96 -16.38
C LEU A 21 -10.79 8.35 -17.80
N ARG A 22 -9.85 8.59 -18.72
CA ARG A 22 -10.15 8.89 -20.14
C ARG A 22 -10.74 7.69 -20.88
N GLU A 23 -10.36 6.48 -20.49
CA GLU A 23 -10.88 5.22 -21.04
C GLU A 23 -12.26 4.84 -20.44
N GLY A 24 -12.80 5.67 -19.54
CA GLY A 24 -14.14 5.49 -18.96
C GLY A 24 -14.15 4.75 -17.62
N GLY A 25 -12.98 4.49 -17.03
CA GLY A 25 -12.85 3.96 -15.67
C GLY A 25 -13.31 4.96 -14.60
N ASN A 26 -13.57 4.45 -13.40
CA ASN A 26 -13.93 5.26 -12.24
C ASN A 26 -12.72 5.58 -11.35
N ALA A 27 -12.95 6.23 -10.21
CA ALA A 27 -11.88 6.60 -9.27
C ALA A 27 -11.16 5.39 -8.65
N PHE A 28 -11.85 4.26 -8.45
CA PHE A 28 -11.27 3.01 -7.95
C PHE A 28 -10.34 2.37 -9.00
N ASP A 29 -10.79 2.32 -10.26
CA ASP A 29 -9.97 1.80 -11.37
C ASP A 29 -8.69 2.65 -11.53
N ALA A 30 -8.85 3.98 -11.48
CA ALA A 30 -7.72 4.91 -11.56
C ALA A 30 -6.75 4.74 -10.37
N ALA A 31 -7.25 4.53 -9.15
CA ALA A 31 -6.43 4.28 -7.98
C ALA A 31 -5.61 2.98 -8.10
N ILE A 32 -6.19 1.92 -8.68
CA ILE A 32 -5.46 0.65 -8.96
C ILE A 32 -4.32 0.90 -9.95
N ALA A 33 -4.56 1.66 -11.02
CA ALA A 33 -3.51 1.99 -11.99
C ALA A 33 -2.40 2.86 -11.39
N VAL A 34 -2.76 3.86 -10.57
CA VAL A 34 -1.79 4.69 -9.83
C VAL A 34 -0.93 3.81 -8.93
N SER A 35 -1.54 2.98 -8.08
CA SER A 35 -0.83 2.11 -7.13
C SER A 35 0.09 1.11 -7.84
N SER A 36 -0.41 0.45 -8.90
CA SER A 36 0.37 -0.49 -9.71
C SER A 36 1.56 0.17 -10.39
N THR A 37 1.39 1.41 -10.85
CA THR A 37 2.48 2.17 -11.46
C THR A 37 3.50 2.61 -10.41
N LEU A 38 3.06 3.08 -9.24
CA LEU A 38 3.95 3.44 -8.13
C LEU A 38 4.81 2.26 -7.68
N ALA A 39 4.28 1.03 -7.68
CA ALA A 39 5.07 -0.17 -7.39
C ALA A 39 6.28 -0.38 -8.34
N VAL A 40 6.26 0.24 -9.53
CA VAL A 40 7.35 0.19 -10.50
C VAL A 40 8.22 1.45 -10.46
N VAL A 41 7.60 2.63 -10.44
CA VAL A 41 8.31 3.91 -10.59
C VAL A 41 8.77 4.52 -9.26
N GLU A 42 8.22 4.04 -8.14
CA GLU A 42 8.58 4.42 -6.77
C GLU A 42 8.67 3.17 -5.85
N PRO A 43 9.51 2.17 -6.19
CA PRO A 43 9.43 0.83 -5.62
C PRO A 43 9.85 0.73 -4.15
N ILE A 44 10.51 1.77 -3.61
CA ILE A 44 10.95 1.80 -2.20
C ILE A 44 9.83 2.24 -1.24
N SER A 45 8.75 2.84 -1.75
CA SER A 45 7.72 3.47 -0.93
C SER A 45 6.45 2.62 -0.81
N SER A 46 6.09 1.88 -1.85
CA SER A 46 4.84 1.10 -1.90
C SER A 46 4.93 -0.05 -2.91
N GLY A 47 4.05 -1.04 -2.77
CA GLY A 47 3.90 -2.13 -3.74
C GLY A 47 3.22 -3.35 -3.15
N LEU A 48 3.09 -4.40 -3.98
CA LEU A 48 2.43 -5.66 -3.61
C LEU A 48 3.12 -6.44 -2.47
N GLY A 49 4.35 -6.06 -2.10
CA GLY A 49 5.09 -6.67 -1.01
C GLY A 49 4.81 -6.08 0.38
N GLY A 50 3.95 -5.05 0.47
CA GLY A 50 3.62 -4.37 1.73
C GLY A 50 2.13 -4.43 2.03
N GLY A 51 1.58 -3.32 2.51
CA GLY A 51 0.17 -3.15 2.81
C GLY A 51 -0.32 -1.73 2.55
N GLY A 52 -1.59 -1.47 2.86
CA GLY A 52 -2.18 -0.17 2.60
C GLY A 52 -3.50 0.07 3.32
N PHE A 53 -3.89 1.34 3.31
CA PHE A 53 -5.19 1.78 3.82
C PHE A 53 -5.88 2.58 2.73
N PHE A 54 -7.08 2.14 2.33
CA PHE A 54 -7.85 2.81 1.28
C PHE A 54 -9.15 3.33 1.85
N LEU A 55 -9.29 4.66 1.89
CA LEU A 55 -10.56 5.32 2.24
C LEU A 55 -11.34 5.58 0.96
N LEU A 56 -12.50 4.95 0.86
CA LEU A 56 -13.30 4.83 -0.35
C LEU A 56 -14.67 5.47 -0.12
N HIS A 57 -15.08 6.34 -1.03
CA HIS A 57 -16.43 6.90 -1.05
C HIS A 57 -17.22 6.35 -2.24
N ASP A 58 -18.26 5.55 -1.97
CA ASP A 58 -19.18 5.10 -3.02
C ASP A 58 -20.32 6.11 -3.17
N ALA A 59 -20.20 6.98 -4.16
CA ALA A 59 -21.19 8.01 -4.47
C ALA A 59 -22.57 7.43 -4.83
N LYS A 60 -22.68 6.17 -5.28
CA LYS A 60 -23.98 5.57 -5.62
C LYS A 60 -24.78 5.21 -4.38
N THR A 61 -24.10 4.72 -3.34
CA THR A 61 -24.75 4.30 -2.09
C THR A 61 -24.63 5.34 -0.98
N GLY A 62 -23.77 6.35 -1.14
CA GLY A 62 -23.44 7.35 -0.12
C GLY A 62 -22.62 6.80 1.03
N LYS A 63 -22.00 5.61 0.87
CA LYS A 63 -21.24 4.95 1.92
C LYS A 63 -19.76 5.26 1.83
N ASP A 64 -19.15 5.43 2.99
CA ASP A 64 -17.71 5.46 3.16
C ASP A 64 -17.23 4.09 3.64
N VAL A 65 -16.18 3.57 3.03
CA VAL A 65 -15.56 2.27 3.35
C VAL A 65 -14.08 2.49 3.58
N MET A 66 -13.56 1.94 4.66
CA MET A 66 -12.12 1.84 4.90
C MET A 66 -11.70 0.40 4.61
N LEU A 67 -10.88 0.20 3.57
CA LEU A 67 -10.21 -1.08 3.33
C LEU A 67 -8.87 -1.05 4.06
N ASP A 68 -8.76 -1.90 5.08
CA ASP A 68 -7.53 -2.16 5.81
C ASP A 68 -6.84 -3.39 5.20
N ALA A 69 -5.78 -3.15 4.44
CA ALA A 69 -4.89 -4.15 3.89
C ALA A 69 -3.51 -4.07 4.57
N ARG A 70 -3.50 -3.82 5.89
CA ARG A 70 -2.27 -3.78 6.67
C ARG A 70 -1.64 -5.16 6.75
N GLU A 71 -0.32 -5.20 6.71
CA GLU A 71 0.43 -6.44 6.89
C GLU A 71 0.16 -7.05 8.27
N THR A 72 0.14 -8.39 8.34
CA THR A 72 -0.06 -9.13 9.59
C THR A 72 1.15 -9.99 9.91
N ALA A 73 1.48 -10.14 11.20
CA ALA A 73 2.53 -11.06 11.62
C ALA A 73 2.14 -12.51 11.30
N PRO A 74 3.07 -13.35 10.78
CA PRO A 74 2.79 -14.78 10.63
C PRO A 74 2.59 -15.45 11.99
N GLU A 75 1.87 -16.56 12.02
CA GLU A 75 1.56 -17.31 13.26
C GLU A 75 2.83 -17.72 14.04
N SER A 76 3.93 -17.98 13.35
CA SER A 76 5.21 -18.36 13.95
C SER A 76 5.99 -17.21 14.59
N ALA A 77 5.54 -15.96 14.43
CA ALA A 77 6.21 -14.79 14.99
C ALA A 77 6.13 -14.77 16.52
N SER A 78 7.25 -14.45 17.16
CA SER A 78 7.32 -14.24 18.61
C SER A 78 8.38 -13.21 18.95
N GLU A 79 8.24 -12.56 20.11
CA GLU A 79 9.17 -11.52 20.60
C GLU A 79 10.62 -12.00 20.65
N ALA A 80 10.84 -13.27 21.01
CA ALA A 80 12.16 -13.89 21.09
C ALA A 80 12.94 -13.82 19.78
N GLN A 81 12.27 -13.75 18.63
CA GLN A 81 12.93 -13.62 17.34
C GLN A 81 13.67 -12.29 17.21
N PHE A 82 13.24 -11.23 17.90
CA PHE A 82 13.80 -9.89 17.84
C PHE A 82 14.84 -9.59 18.94
N LEU A 83 15.19 -10.59 19.76
CA LEU A 83 16.14 -10.41 20.86
C LEU A 83 17.52 -11.01 20.53
N ASP A 84 18.56 -10.42 21.12
CA ASP A 84 19.91 -10.97 21.15
C ASP A 84 20.08 -12.04 22.24
N LYS A 85 21.30 -12.58 22.38
CA LYS A 85 21.61 -13.64 23.34
C LYS A 85 21.50 -13.19 24.80
N GLN A 86 21.50 -11.88 25.03
CA GLN A 86 21.42 -11.25 26.35
C GLN A 86 19.97 -10.83 26.66
N GLY A 87 19.04 -11.04 25.73
CA GLY A 87 17.63 -10.66 25.87
C GLY A 87 17.36 -9.19 25.55
N ALA A 88 18.32 -8.45 24.99
CA ALA A 88 18.10 -7.08 24.53
C ALA A 88 17.63 -7.06 23.06
N LEU A 89 17.01 -5.96 22.63
CA LEU A 89 16.52 -5.80 21.25
C LEU A 89 17.69 -5.86 20.25
N ASP A 90 17.62 -6.82 19.33
CA ASP A 90 18.44 -6.85 18.13
C ASP A 90 17.80 -5.96 17.06
N ARG A 91 18.26 -4.70 17.01
CA ARG A 91 17.71 -3.69 16.09
C ARG A 91 17.86 -4.09 14.62
N ASP A 92 18.99 -4.66 14.24
CA ASP A 92 19.23 -5.00 12.84
C ASP A 92 18.20 -6.03 12.38
N ARG A 93 17.94 -7.05 13.19
CA ARG A 93 16.93 -8.07 12.90
C ARG A 93 15.48 -7.57 12.90
N SER A 94 15.20 -6.49 13.65
CA SER A 94 13.87 -5.88 13.67
C SER A 94 13.53 -5.09 12.39
N VAL A 95 14.54 -4.73 11.58
CA VAL A 95 14.37 -3.95 10.35
C VAL A 95 14.81 -4.70 9.10
N ASN A 96 15.82 -5.57 9.22
CA ASN A 96 16.43 -6.31 8.14
C ASN A 96 16.15 -7.82 8.26
N GLY A 97 15.90 -8.45 7.11
CA GLY A 97 15.74 -9.89 6.98
C GLY A 97 14.27 -10.35 7.05
N PRO A 98 14.04 -11.68 7.01
CA PRO A 98 12.68 -12.23 6.86
C PRO A 98 11.78 -11.98 8.07
N TRP A 99 12.34 -11.76 9.26
CA TRP A 99 11.56 -11.52 10.47
C TRP A 99 10.94 -10.11 10.55
N SER A 100 11.42 -9.16 9.73
CA SER A 100 10.81 -7.83 9.61
C SER A 100 9.72 -7.77 8.53
N ALA A 101 9.47 -8.86 7.79
CA ALA A 101 8.43 -8.94 6.79
C ALA A 101 7.11 -9.46 7.38
N GLY A 102 6.05 -8.64 7.30
CA GLY A 102 4.68 -9.10 7.53
C GLY A 102 4.13 -9.85 6.31
N ILE A 103 3.02 -10.57 6.49
CA ILE A 103 2.25 -11.13 5.38
C ILE A 103 1.65 -9.97 4.59
N PRO A 104 1.98 -9.79 3.30
CA PRO A 104 1.44 -8.70 2.49
C PRO A 104 -0.09 -8.72 2.43
N GLY A 105 -0.68 -7.52 2.44
CA GLY A 105 -2.14 -7.31 2.47
C GLY A 105 -2.82 -7.32 1.10
#